data_AF-A0A6B2SGG2-F1
#
_entry.id   AF-A0A6B2SGG2-F1
#
_cell.length_a   1.000
_cell.length_b   1.000
_cell.length_c   1.000
_cell.angle_alpha   90.00
_cell.angle_beta   90.00
_cell.angle_gamma   90.00
#
_symmetry.space_group_name_H-M   'P 1'
#
loop_
_entity.id
_entity.type
_entity.pdbx_description
1 polymer ?
#
loop_
_entity_poly.entity_id
_entity_poly.type
_entity_poly.pdbx_seq_one_letter_code
_entity_poly.pdbx_strand_id
1 'polypeptide(L)' 'AVDTAGAAPGLDWLDGPALLVGGERAADLAPRVLSLVEDGDPSPLRDWLTRLGIRPEKPVRLV' A
#
# COMPACT_ATOMS: atom_id res chain seq x y z
N ALA A 1 2.20 -3.49 -14.36
CA ALA A 1 1.19 -2.79 -13.55
C ALA A 1 1.32 -3.31 -12.11
N VAL A 2 0.35 -3.15 -11.23
CA VAL A 2 0.38 -3.74 -9.88
C VAL A 2 -0.79 -4.70 -9.77
N ASP A 3 -0.52 -5.93 -9.35
CA ASP A 3 -1.58 -6.87 -9.00
C ASP A 3 -2.04 -6.48 -7.60
N THR A 4 -3.20 -5.82 -7.53
CA THR A 4 -3.73 -5.31 -6.28
C THR A 4 -4.50 -6.35 -5.48
N ALA A 5 -4.65 -7.58 -5.96
CA ALA A 5 -5.43 -8.63 -5.29
C ALA A 5 -6.85 -8.17 -4.87
N GLY A 6 -7.47 -7.29 -5.67
CA GLY A 6 -8.79 -6.71 -5.37
C GLY A 6 -8.77 -5.54 -4.39
N ALA A 7 -7.60 -5.11 -3.92
CA ALA A 7 -7.46 -3.87 -3.17
C ALA A 7 -7.54 -2.65 -4.10
N ALA A 8 -8.08 -1.55 -3.59
CA ALA A 8 -8.18 -0.28 -4.32
C ALA A 8 -7.48 0.85 -3.54
N PRO A 9 -6.72 1.72 -4.23
CA PRO A 9 -6.22 2.92 -3.61
C PRO A 9 -7.37 3.89 -3.34
N GLY A 10 -7.30 4.58 -2.21
CA GLY A 10 -8.17 5.69 -1.85
C GLY A 10 -7.37 6.86 -1.31
N LEU A 11 -7.96 8.04 -1.36
CA LEU A 11 -7.43 9.24 -0.71
C LEU A 11 -8.56 9.88 0.07
N ASP A 12 -8.41 9.92 1.38
CA ASP A 12 -9.23 10.75 2.25
C ASP A 12 -8.47 12.05 2.49
N TRP A 13 -9.11 13.19 2.29
CA TRP A 13 -8.48 14.49 2.48
C TRP A 13 -8.12 14.76 3.95
N LEU A 14 -8.89 14.22 4.91
CA LEU A 14 -8.66 14.41 6.34
C LEU A 14 -7.70 13.35 6.89
N ASP A 15 -7.89 12.11 6.45
CA ASP A 15 -7.17 10.96 7.01
C ASP A 15 -6.00 10.49 6.13
N GLY A 16 -5.77 11.10 4.98
CA GLY A 16 -4.69 10.79 4.07
C GLY A 16 -4.91 9.51 3.24
N PRO A 17 -3.81 8.84 2.82
CA PRO A 17 -3.89 7.64 1.98
C PRO A 17 -4.72 6.53 2.62
N ALA A 18 -5.52 5.87 1.80
CA ALA A 18 -6.29 4.69 2.19
C ALA A 18 -6.01 3.55 1.22
N LEU A 19 -6.05 2.32 1.75
CA LEU A 19 -6.15 1.12 0.95
C LEU A 19 -7.45 0.42 1.36
N LEU A 20 -8.32 0.19 0.39
CA LEU A 20 -9.57 -0.52 0.58
C LEU A 20 -9.36 -1.99 0.24
N VAL A 21 -9.69 -2.89 1.15
CA VAL A 21 -9.65 -4.34 0.95
C VAL A 21 -11.06 -4.88 1.16
N GLY A 22 -11.67 -5.42 0.11
CA GLY A 22 -13.08 -5.82 0.17
C GLY A 22 -14.05 -4.65 0.40
N GLY A 23 -13.68 -3.42 0.04
CA GLY A 23 -14.47 -2.21 0.26
C GLY A 23 -14.22 -1.52 1.61
N GLU A 24 -13.51 -2.17 2.53
CA GLU A 24 -13.24 -1.64 3.87
C GLU A 24 -11.83 -1.08 4.00
N ARG A 25 -11.68 -0.04 4.83
CA ARG A 25 -10.38 0.59 5.04
C ARG A 25 -9.46 -0.29 5.87
N ALA A 26 -8.27 -0.53 5.33
CA ALA A 26 -7.20 -1.20 6.06
C ALA A 26 -6.64 -0.30 7.18
N ALA A 27 -7.06 -0.57 8.44
CA ALA A 27 -6.63 0.18 9.62
C ALA A 27 -5.11 0.18 9.85
N ASP A 28 -4.44 -0.83 9.32
CA ASP A 28 -3.02 -1.08 9.48
C ASP A 28 -2.11 -0.24 8.56
N LEU A 29 -2.66 0.47 7.58
CA LEU A 29 -1.84 1.15 6.56
C LEU A 29 -0.96 2.27 7.15
N ALA A 30 -1.55 3.12 7.99
CA ALA A 30 -0.91 4.35 8.48
C ALA A 30 0.47 4.13 9.15
N PRO A 31 0.64 3.23 10.14
CA PRO A 31 1.94 3.03 10.78
C PRO A 31 3.03 2.51 9.83
N ARG A 32 2.66 1.83 8.74
CA ARG A 32 3.61 1.28 7.76
C ARG A 32 4.05 2.33 6.74
N VAL A 33 3.15 3.25 6.39
CA VAL A 33 3.49 4.45 5.60
C VAL A 33 4.39 5.37 6.42
N LEU A 34 4.11 5.53 7.72
CA LEU A 34 4.94 6.36 8.59
C LEU A 34 6.39 5.86 8.65
N SER A 35 6.61 4.55 8.85
CA SER A 35 7.96 3.96 8.84
C SER A 35 8.71 4.19 7.52
N LEU A 36 8.00 4.11 6.38
CA LEU A 36 8.59 4.43 5.09
C LEU A 36 8.98 5.92 4.97
N VAL A 37 8.13 6.83 5.44
CA VAL A 37 8.33 8.28 5.24
C VAL A 37 9.32 8.87 6.25
N GLU A 38 9.21 8.50 7.52
CA GLU A 38 10.02 9.04 8.61
C GLU A 38 11.38 8.33 8.70
N ASP A 39 11.40 7.00 8.62
CA ASP A 39 12.62 6.20 8.81
C ASP A 39 13.27 5.81 7.48
N GLY A 40 12.58 6.01 6.35
CA GLY A 40 13.03 5.54 5.05
C GLY A 40 12.98 4.01 4.89
N ASP A 41 12.34 3.28 5.80
CA ASP A 41 12.27 1.81 5.77
C ASP A 41 11.01 1.33 5.01
N PRO A 42 11.16 0.77 3.79
CA PRO A 42 10.02 0.25 3.04
C PRO A 42 9.55 -1.13 3.51
N SER A 43 10.31 -1.82 4.37
CA SER A 43 10.11 -3.25 4.67
C SER A 43 8.75 -3.54 5.31
N PRO A 44 8.30 -2.80 6.35
CA PRO A 44 7.01 -3.05 6.98
C PRO A 44 5.83 -2.92 6.01
N LEU A 45 5.90 -1.94 5.10
CA LEU A 45 4.87 -1.71 4.09
C LEU A 45 4.89 -2.82 3.02
N ARG A 46 6.06 -3.18 2.51
CA ARG A 46 6.21 -4.23 1.48
C ARG A 46 5.75 -5.59 1.98
N ASP A 47 6.12 -5.97 3.19
CA ASP A 47 5.73 -7.24 3.78
C ASP A 47 4.21 -7.29 4.00
N TRP A 48 3.62 -6.18 4.42
CA TRP A 48 2.19 -6.10 4.64
C TRP A 48 1.39 -6.17 3.34
N LEU A 49 1.78 -5.40 2.30
CA LEU A 49 1.20 -5.52 0.96
C LEU A 49 1.34 -6.96 0.44
N THR A 50 2.49 -7.59 0.70
CA THR A 50 2.75 -8.96 0.28
C THR A 50 1.80 -9.96 0.96
N ARG A 51 1.51 -9.77 2.26
CA ARG A 51 0.52 -10.58 2.99
C ARG A 51 -0.90 -10.39 2.48
N LEU A 52 -1.25 -9.20 1.99
CA LEU A 52 -2.52 -8.92 1.33
C LEU A 52 -2.62 -9.50 -0.09
N GLY A 53 -1.57 -10.17 -0.58
CA GLY A 53 -1.52 -10.69 -1.94
C GLY A 53 -1.13 -9.64 -2.98
N ILE A 54 -0.92 -8.38 -2.58
CA ILE A 54 -0.51 -7.31 -3.49
C ILE A 54 0.93 -7.56 -3.92
N ARG A 55 1.18 -7.56 -5.23
CA ARG A 55 2.50 -7.83 -5.81
C ARG A 55 2.83 -6.75 -6.83
N PRO A 56 4.03 -6.15 -6.78
CA PRO A 56 4.50 -5.38 -7.92
C PRO A 56 4.64 -6.36 -9.10
N GLU A 57 3.90 -6.13 -10.19
CA GLU A 57 4.21 -6.85 -11.41
C GLU A 57 5.52 -6.28 -11.98
N LYS A 58 6.15 -7.05 -12.87
CA LYS A 58 7.44 -6.77 -13.53
C LYS A 58 7.74 -5.26 -13.65
N PRO A 59 8.93 -4.79 -13.23
CA PRO A 59 9.23 -3.36 -13.17
C PRO A 59 8.95 -2.68 -14.50
N VAL A 60 8.04 -1.71 -14.48
CA VAL A 60 7.75 -0.86 -15.63
C VAL A 60 8.94 0.09 -15.78
N ARG A 61 9.79 -0.17 -16.78
CA ARG A 61 10.77 0.83 -17.21
C ARG A 61 9.99 1.93 -17.92
N LEU A 62 10.00 3.13 -17.34
CA LEU A 62 9.56 4.33 -18.05
C LEU A 62 10.65 4.63 -19.08
N VAL A 63 10.32 4.46 -20.36
CA VAL A 63 11.12 4.86 -21.51
C VAL A 63 10.71 6.24 -21.99
#